data_AF-X0ZM06-F1
#
_entry.id   AF-X0ZM06-F1
#
_cell.length_a   1.000
_cell.length_b   1.000
_cell.length_c   1.000
_cell.angle_alpha   90.00
_cell.angle_beta   90.00
_cell.angle_gamma   90.00
#
_symmetry.space_group_name_H-M   'P 1'
#
loop_
_entity.id
_entity.type
_entity.pdbx_description
1 polymer ?
#
loop_
_entity_poly.entity_id
_entity_poly.type
_entity_poly.pdbx_seq_one_letter_code
_entity_poly.pdbx_strand_id
1 'polypeptide(L)'
;FLFRYLVISALKNRDIALAREVALKEDEIDEIEKELRDNHINRLNQGICYPESGVIFLDLISNLERVGDHANNISLMVIDELSKD
;
A
#
# COMPACT_ATOMS: atom_id res chain seq x y z
N PHE A 1 -7.47 8.64 2.62
CA PHE A 1 -8.92 8.78 2.94
C PHE A 1 -9.78 7.72 2.24
N LEU A 2 -9.64 7.50 0.93
CA LEU A 2 -10.41 6.48 0.19
C LEU A 2 -10.09 5.03 0.66
N PHE A 3 -8.82 4.70 0.81
CA PHE A 3 -8.37 3.35 1.17
C PHE A 3 -8.89 2.87 2.53
N ARG A 4 -8.80 3.75 3.53
CA ARG A 4 -9.40 3.53 4.86
C ARG A 4 -10.92 3.30 4.80
N TYR A 5 -11.63 4.02 3.94
CA TYR A 5 -13.08 3.87 3.81
C TYR A 5 -13.45 2.51 3.22
N LEU A 6 -12.72 2.06 2.19
CA LEU A 6 -12.94 0.78 1.53
C LEU A 6 -12.78 -0.40 2.50
N VAL A 7 -11.66 -0.46 3.24
CA VAL A 7 -11.42 -1.51 4.24
C VAL A 7 -12.47 -1.57 5.33
N ILE A 8 -12.84 -0.41 5.89
CA ILE A 8 -13.83 -0.36 6.97
C ILE A 8 -15.22 -0.78 6.45
N SER A 9 -15.56 -0.41 5.21
CA SER A 9 -16.82 -0.76 4.59
C SER A 9 -16.88 -2.25 4.24
N ALA A 10 -15.80 -2.81 3.68
CA ALA A 10 -15.67 -4.24 3.39
C ALA A 10 -15.89 -5.09 4.65
N LEU A 11 -15.21 -4.72 5.75
CA LEU A 11 -15.34 -5.40 7.03
C LEU A 11 -16.75 -5.28 7.62
N LYS A 12 -17.32 -4.07 7.68
CA LYS A 12 -18.64 -3.85 8.30
C LYS A 12 -19.78 -4.53 7.55
N ASN A 13 -19.70 -4.53 6.22
CA ASN A 13 -20.78 -5.02 5.37
C ASN A 13 -20.57 -6.47 4.93
N ARG A 14 -19.47 -7.12 5.36
CA ARG A 14 -19.08 -8.46 4.90
C ARG A 14 -19.04 -8.54 3.36
N ASP A 15 -18.47 -7.51 2.74
CA ASP A 15 -18.47 -7.36 1.28
C ASP A 15 -17.13 -7.85 0.68
N ILE A 16 -17.16 -9.06 0.11
CA ILE A 16 -16.00 -9.68 -0.55
C ILE A 16 -15.52 -8.88 -1.76
N ALA A 17 -16.43 -8.23 -2.50
CA ALA A 17 -16.05 -7.48 -3.69
C ALA A 17 -15.22 -6.25 -3.31
N LEU A 18 -15.65 -5.52 -2.26
CA LEU A 18 -14.87 -4.43 -1.70
C LEU A 18 -13.54 -4.90 -1.11
N ALA A 19 -13.50 -6.06 -0.45
CA ALA A 19 -12.26 -6.62 0.07
C ALA A 19 -11.26 -6.95 -1.06
N ARG A 20 -11.74 -7.50 -2.19
CA ARG A 20 -10.90 -7.73 -3.37
C ARG A 20 -10.39 -6.44 -4.02
N GLU A 21 -11.20 -5.39 -4.02
CA GLU A 21 -10.76 -4.08 -4.51
C GLU A 21 -9.61 -3.51 -3.65
N VAL A 22 -9.64 -3.72 -2.34
CA VAL A 22 -8.54 -3.33 -1.44
C VAL A 22 -7.26 -4.08 -1.81
N ALA A 23 -7.32 -5.39 -2.02
CA ALA A 23 -6.15 -6.19 -2.40
C ALA A 23 -5.53 -5.69 -3.72
N LEU A 24 -6.33 -5.47 -4.76
CA LEU A 24 -5.85 -4.96 -6.05
C LEU A 24 -5.15 -3.60 -5.95
N LYS A 25 -5.64 -2.74 -5.05
CA LYS A 25 -5.07 -1.42 -4.82
C LYS A 25 -3.78 -1.46 -3.99
N GLU A 26 -3.57 -2.50 -3.20
CA GLU A 26 -2.30 -2.69 -2.50
C GLU A 26 -1.22 -3.13 -3.49
N ASP A 27 -1.52 -4.03 -4.44
CA ASP A 27 -0.62 -4.33 -5.56
C ASP A 27 -0.17 -3.05 -6.32
N GLU A 28 -1.09 -2.10 -6.53
CA GLU A 28 -0.77 -0.80 -7.13
C GLU A 28 0.16 0.06 -6.25
N ILE A 29 -0.01 0.02 -4.92
CA ILE A 29 0.83 0.78 -3.98
C ILE A 29 2.26 0.22 -3.96
N ASP A 30 2.41 -1.11 -3.98
CA ASP A 30 3.70 -1.79 -4.02
C ASP A 30 4.50 -1.43 -5.26
N GLU A 31 3.86 -1.45 -6.43
CA GLU A 31 4.55 -1.08 -7.68
C GLU A 31 4.94 0.40 -7.69
N ILE A 32 4.12 1.29 -7.11
CA ILE A 32 4.47 2.71 -6.95
C ILE A 32 5.65 2.88 -5.99
N GLU A 33 5.69 2.17 -4.86
CA GLU A 33 6.80 2.22 -3.90
C GLU A 33 8.12 1.86 -4.58
N LYS A 34 8.10 0.76 -5.34
CA LYS A 34 9.25 0.25 -6.08
C LYS A 34 9.72 1.24 -7.15
N GLU A 35 8.78 1.78 -7.93
CA GLU A 35 9.09 2.80 -8.95
C GLU A 35 9.73 4.05 -8.30
N LEU A 36 9.16 4.54 -7.20
CA LEU A 36 9.66 5.70 -6.48
C LEU A 36 11.06 5.46 -5.90
N ARG A 37 11.32 4.26 -5.39
CA ARG A 37 12.62 3.82 -4.89
C ARG A 37 13.66 3.78 -6.00
N ASP A 38 13.35 3.15 -7.13
CA ASP A 38 14.25 3.05 -8.29
C ASP A 38 14.56 4.43 -8.87
N ASN A 39 13.54 5.28 -9.01
CA ASN A 39 13.71 6.67 -9.44
C ASN A 39 14.59 7.47 -8.49
N HIS A 40 14.47 7.25 -7.17
CA HIS A 40 15.33 7.91 -6.20
C HIS A 40 16.80 7.47 -6.30
N ILE A 41 17.06 6.16 -6.46
CA ILE A 41 18.40 5.62 -6.67
C ILE A 41 19.03 6.21 -7.96
N ASN A 42 18.25 6.32 -9.03
CA ASN A 42 18.70 6.95 -10.27
C ASN A 42 19.11 8.42 -10.07
N ARG A 43 18.31 9.20 -9.33
CA ARG A 43 18.66 10.61 -8.99
C ARG A 43 19.90 10.72 -8.11
N LEU A 44 20.09 9.79 -7.17
CA LEU A 44 21.30 9.72 -6.34
C LEU A 44 22.55 9.46 -7.21
N ASN A 45 22.49 8.47 -8.10
CA ASN A 45 23.59 8.12 -8.99
C ASN A 45 23.97 9.26 -9.95
N GLN A 46 23.01 10.11 -10.32
CA GLN A 46 23.23 11.28 -11.17
C GLN A 46 23.67 12.53 -10.38
N GLY A 47 23.72 12.46 -9.05
CA GLY A 47 24.06 13.61 -8.19
C GLY A 47 23.00 14.72 -8.17
N ILE A 48 21.75 14.40 -8.52
CA ILE A 48 20.65 15.38 -8.65
C ILE A 48 19.95 15.64 -7.30
N CYS A 49 20.05 14.71 -6.35
CA CYS A 49 19.43 14.87 -5.03
C CYS A 49 20.45 14.88 -3.89
N TYR A 50 20.09 15.59 -2.81
CA TYR A 50 20.80 15.57 -1.55
C TYR A 50 20.65 14.20 -0.86
N PRO A 51 21.74 13.49 -0.53
CA PRO A 51 21.69 12.18 0.11
C PRO A 51 20.92 12.17 1.43
N GLU A 52 21.02 13.23 2.23
CA GLU A 52 20.36 13.35 3.53
C GLU A 52 18.84 13.35 3.41
N SER A 53 18.31 14.01 2.37
CA SER A 53 16.87 14.02 2.05
C SER A 53 16.37 12.65 1.59
N GLY A 54 17.28 11.79 1.09
CA GLY A 54 16.95 10.46 0.60
C GLY A 54 16.48 9.51 1.69
N VAL A 55 17.08 9.60 2.87
CA VAL A 55 16.68 8.77 4.03
C VAL A 55 15.22 9.04 4.42
N ILE A 56 14.86 10.31 4.55
CA ILE A 56 13.49 10.73 4.89
C ILE A 56 12.50 10.30 3.81
N PHE A 57 12.89 10.42 2.53
CA PHE A 57 12.05 10.00 1.41
C PHE A 57 11.78 8.49 1.43
N LEU A 58 12.82 7.68 1.62
CA LEU A 58 12.70 6.22 1.68
C LEU A 58 11.85 5.76 2.88
N ASP A 59 12.02 6.40 4.03
CA ASP A 59 11.18 6.13 5.21
C ASP A 59 9.72 6.51 4.95
N LEU A 60 9.47 7.62 4.25
CA LEU A 60 8.12 8.06 3.92
C LEU A 60 7.40 7.05 3.02
N ILE A 61 8.01 6.65 1.90
CA ILE A 61 7.36 5.72 0.96
C ILE A 61 7.13 4.34 1.59
N SER A 62 8.07 3.86 2.42
CA SER A 62 7.89 2.59 3.16
C SER A 62 6.77 2.67 4.20
N ASN A 63 6.60 3.81 4.89
CA ASN A 63 5.48 3.96 5.82
C ASN A 63 4.12 4.04 5.08
N LEU A 64 4.10 4.54 3.85
CA LEU A 64 2.88 4.55 3.03
C LEU A 64 2.50 3.15 2.56
N GLU A 65 3.47 2.36 2.09
CA GLU A 65 3.28 0.95 1.74
C GLU A 65 2.78 0.14 2.95
N ARG A 66 3.38 0.31 4.12
CA ARG A 66 2.94 -0.39 5.35
C ARG A 66 1.49 -0.11 5.75
N VAL A 67 0.98 1.09 5.44
CA VAL A 67 -0.45 1.41 5.64
C VAL A 67 -1.31 0.64 4.64
N GLY A 68 -0.83 0.47 3.41
CA GLY A 68 -1.38 -0.40 2.38
C GLY A 68 -1.49 -1.84 2.86
N ASP A 69 -0.38 -2.43 3.31
CA ASP A 69 -0.31 -3.79 3.86
C ASP A 69 -1.31 -4.02 4.99
N HIS A 70 -1.38 -3.09 5.96
CA HIS A 70 -2.31 -3.23 7.08
C HIS A 70 -3.76 -3.26 6.60
N ALA A 71 -4.09 -2.48 5.58
CA ALA A 71 -5.40 -2.52 4.94
C ALA A 71 -5.63 -3.83 4.17
N ASN A 72 -4.63 -4.31 3.42
CA ASN A 72 -4.70 -5.58 2.70
C ASN A 72 -4.93 -6.76 3.65
N ASN A 73 -4.18 -6.84 4.75
CA ASN A 73 -4.33 -7.87 5.78
C ASN A 73 -5.77 -7.95 6.34
N ILE A 74 -6.41 -6.80 6.59
CA ILE A 74 -7.80 -6.76 7.03
C ILE A 74 -8.74 -7.27 5.92
N SER A 75 -8.48 -6.90 4.67
CA SER A 75 -9.28 -7.36 3.52
C SER A 75 -9.19 -8.88 3.32
N LEU A 76 -7.99 -9.45 3.45
CA LEU A 76 -7.75 -10.89 3.35
C LEU A 76 -8.44 -11.65 4.47
N MET A 77 -8.47 -11.10 5.69
CA MET A 77 -9.25 -11.67 6.81
C MET A 77 -10.74 -11.74 6.46
N VAL A 78 -11.32 -10.68 5.88
CA VAL A 78 -12.74 -10.66 5.47
C VAL A 78 -13.02 -11.73 4.41
N ILE A 79 -12.13 -11.87 3.43
CA ILE A 79 -12.26 -12.88 2.36
C ILE A 79 -12.17 -14.30 2.95
N ASP A 80 -11.18 -14.56 3.82
CA ASP A 80 -10.99 -15.88 4.44
C ASP A 80 -12.21 -16.28 5.31
N GLU A 81 -12.72 -15.37 6.13
CA GLU A 81 -13.90 -15.61 6.98
C GLU A 81 -15.14 -15.97 6.14
N LEU A 82 -15.39 -15.25 5.05
CA LEU A 82 -16.58 -15.43 4.22
C LEU A 82 -16.47 -16.58 3.21
N SER A 83 -15.25 -17.04 2.91
CA SER A 83 -15.02 -18.19 2.04
C SER A 83 -15.28 -19.54 2.73
N LYS A 84 -15.47 -19.54 4.05
CA LYS A 84 -15.72 -20.71 4.89
C LYS A 84 -17.21 -20.96 5.17
N ASP A 85 -18.08 -20.00 4.81
CA ASP A 85 -19.54 -20.11 4.83
C ASP A 85 -20.06 -20.74 3.51
#